data_AF-A0A424RAQ9-F1
#
_entry.id   AF-A0A424RAQ9-F1
#
_cell.length_a   1.000
_cell.length_b   1.000
_cell.length_c   1.000
_cell.angle_alpha   90.00
_cell.angle_beta   90.00
_cell.angle_gamma   90.00
#
_symmetry.space_group_name_H-M   'P 1'
#
loop_
_entity.id
_entity.type
_entity.pdbx_description
1 polymer ?
#
loop_
_entity_poly.entity_id
_entity_poly.type
_entity_poly.pdbx_seq_one_letter_code
_entity_poly.pdbx_strand_id
1 'polypeptide(L)'
;MRTETLKTEETNLSIALVSRYMREQLNIYLPVYLALSLSTLVGYAYFSWVPTLFVRIFGWSIPEIGYAFGLIVLIAAPCGVILCGWLIDKLYREGILDASLRIALSGSVLMLPSSVALPLAPNAEWALFFIALTMFGGAMTSASGVVAIDTVTPNQMRGQATAVYLFCILFSG
;
A
#
# COMPACT_ATOMS: atom_id res chain seq x y z
N MET A 1 9.62 7.99 33.55
CA MET A 1 11.09 8.10 33.74
C MET A 1 11.73 6.73 33.47
N ARG A 2 11.64 6.23 32.23
CA ARG A 2 12.02 4.85 31.85
C ARG A 2 12.77 4.87 30.50
N THR A 3 13.65 5.87 30.35
CA THR A 3 14.23 6.26 29.06
C THR A 3 15.76 6.26 29.04
N GLU A 4 16.44 5.78 30.09
CA GLU A 4 17.90 5.98 30.22
C GLU A 4 18.78 4.73 30.27
N THR A 5 18.26 3.51 30.08
CA THR A 5 19.12 2.29 30.11
C THR A 5 19.32 1.59 28.76
N LEU A 6 18.94 2.20 27.63
CA LEU A 6 19.18 1.60 26.30
C LEU A 6 20.23 2.35 25.49
N LYS A 7 21.32 2.76 26.14
CA LYS A 7 22.43 3.49 25.51
C LYS A 7 23.78 2.85 25.80
N THR A 8 23.95 1.56 25.48
CA THR A 8 25.26 0.90 25.24
C THR A 8 25.08 -0.60 24.90
N GLU A 9 24.57 -0.92 23.71
CA GLU A 9 24.83 -2.23 23.09
C GLU A 9 24.87 -2.04 21.56
N GLU A 10 25.98 -1.45 21.10
CA GLU A 10 26.28 -1.20 19.69
C GLU A 10 26.91 -2.43 19.01
N THR A 11 26.60 -3.66 19.44
CA THR A 11 27.38 -4.84 19.02
C THR A 11 26.48 -6.04 18.71
N ASN A 12 26.12 -6.16 17.44
CA ASN A 12 25.41 -7.28 16.80
C ASN A 12 23.89 -7.38 17.01
N LEU A 13 23.12 -6.49 16.37
CA LEU A 13 21.77 -6.86 15.92
C LEU A 13 21.89 -7.93 14.83
N SER A 14 22.10 -9.18 15.27
CA SER A 14 22.19 -10.36 14.39
C SER A 14 20.88 -10.52 13.62
N ILE A 15 20.98 -10.85 12.33
CA ILE A 15 19.84 -11.19 11.45
C ILE A 15 18.98 -12.29 12.11
N ALA A 16 19.61 -13.17 12.91
CA ALA A 16 18.93 -14.18 13.70
C ALA A 16 17.98 -13.59 14.76
N LEU A 17 18.33 -12.47 15.38
CA LEU A 17 17.51 -11.82 16.43
C LEU A 17 16.30 -11.09 15.80
N VAL A 18 16.52 -10.41 14.67
CA VAL A 18 15.45 -9.74 13.91
C VAL A 18 14.49 -10.77 13.32
N SER A 19 15.00 -11.83 12.69
CA SER A 19 14.16 -12.90 12.14
C SER A 19 13.39 -13.67 13.21
N ARG A 20 13.96 -13.83 14.41
CA ARG A 20 13.25 -14.43 15.55
C ARG A 20 12.14 -13.52 16.08
N TYR A 21 12.40 -12.22 16.21
CA TYR A 21 11.38 -11.23 16.59
C TYR A 21 10.23 -11.14 15.58
N MET A 22 10.55 -11.09 14.28
CA MET A 22 9.55 -11.10 13.21
C MET A 22 8.75 -12.41 13.21
N ARG A 23 9.39 -13.56 13.50
CA ARG A 23 8.70 -14.86 13.64
C ARG A 23 7.76 -14.88 14.84
N GLU A 24 8.12 -14.28 15.96
CA GLU A 24 7.25 -14.16 17.14
C GLU A 24 6.02 -13.26 16.87
N GLN A 25 6.13 -12.33 15.93
CA GLN A 25 5.05 -11.42 15.51
C GLN A 25 4.44 -11.77 14.15
N LEU A 26 4.63 -13.01 13.67
CA LEU A 26 4.16 -13.46 12.34
C LEU A 26 2.66 -13.21 12.12
N ASN A 27 1.84 -13.30 13.17
CA ASN A 27 0.40 -13.05 13.07
C ASN A 27 0.06 -11.61 12.66
N ILE A 28 0.96 -10.65 12.84
CA ILE A 28 0.79 -9.24 12.43
C ILE A 28 1.49 -9.00 11.10
N TYR A 29 2.75 -9.41 10.98
CA TYR A 29 3.55 -9.18 9.78
C TYR A 29 3.00 -9.92 8.55
N LEU A 30 2.58 -11.18 8.69
CA LEU A 30 2.14 -12.01 7.57
C LEU A 30 0.90 -11.44 6.85
N PRO A 31 -0.23 -11.11 7.53
CA PRO A 31 -1.39 -10.56 6.84
C PRO A 31 -1.12 -9.17 6.24
N VAL A 32 -0.30 -8.34 6.90
CA VAL A 32 0.06 -7.01 6.40
C VAL A 32 0.93 -7.12 5.14
N TYR A 33 1.97 -7.97 5.16
CA TYR A 33 2.78 -8.22 3.97
C TYR A 33 1.97 -8.85 2.84
N LEU A 34 1.09 -9.79 3.14
CA LEU A 34 0.23 -10.42 2.12
C LEU A 34 -0.72 -9.40 1.49
N ALA A 35 -1.33 -8.52 2.29
CA ALA A 35 -2.18 -7.44 1.79
C ALA A 35 -1.39 -6.45 0.92
N LEU A 36 -0.17 -6.09 1.34
CA LEU A 36 0.72 -5.23 0.58
C LEU A 36 1.12 -5.84 -0.76
N SER A 37 1.61 -7.08 -0.76
CA SER A 37 1.97 -7.82 -1.98
C SER A 37 0.78 -7.94 -2.94
N LEU A 38 -0.41 -8.28 -2.42
CA LEU A 38 -1.61 -8.39 -3.26
C LEU A 38 -2.01 -7.04 -3.86
N SER A 39 -1.92 -5.95 -3.08
CA SER A 39 -2.18 -4.59 -3.57
C SER A 39 -1.21 -4.20 -4.69
N THR A 40 0.08 -4.54 -4.55
CA THR A 40 1.09 -4.29 -5.58
C THR A 40 0.82 -5.12 -6.84
N LEU A 41 0.45 -6.39 -6.69
CA LEU A 41 0.09 -7.27 -7.81
C LEU A 41 -1.09 -6.69 -8.61
N VAL A 42 -2.12 -6.19 -7.93
CA VAL A 42 -3.25 -5.49 -8.58
C VAL A 42 -2.75 -4.27 -9.33
N GLY A 43 -1.87 -3.47 -8.73
CA GLY A 43 -1.24 -2.32 -9.40
C GLY A 43 -0.58 -2.72 -10.72
N TYR A 44 0.26 -3.76 -10.72
CA TYR A 44 0.93 -4.24 -11.93
C TYR A 44 -0.05 -4.78 -12.99
N ALA A 45 -1.07 -5.52 -12.56
CA ALA A 45 -2.12 -5.98 -13.47
C ALA A 45 -2.82 -4.79 -14.17
N TYR A 46 -3.06 -3.69 -13.45
CA TYR A 46 -3.63 -2.48 -14.03
C TYR A 46 -2.70 -1.80 -15.03
N PHE A 47 -1.42 -1.64 -14.69
CA PHE A 47 -0.43 -1.07 -15.61
C PHE A 47 -0.33 -1.86 -16.92
N SER A 48 -0.42 -3.19 -16.85
CA SER A 48 -0.38 -4.05 -18.04
C SER A 48 -1.69 -4.01 -18.85
N TRP A 49 -2.85 -4.01 -18.17
CA TRP A 49 -4.12 -4.31 -18.82
C TRP A 49 -4.98 -3.10 -19.14
N VAL A 50 -4.90 -2.01 -18.37
CA VAL A 50 -5.71 -0.79 -18.59
C VAL A 50 -5.52 -0.21 -20.01
N PRO A 51 -4.29 -0.03 -20.53
CA PRO A 51 -4.11 0.49 -21.89
C PRO A 51 -4.76 -0.42 -22.94
N THR A 52 -4.56 -1.74 -22.80
CA THR A 52 -5.13 -2.73 -23.72
C THR A 52 -6.66 -2.75 -23.67
N LEU A 53 -7.25 -2.63 -22.48
CA LEU A 53 -8.69 -2.58 -22.29
C LEU A 53 -9.31 -1.39 -23.01
N PHE A 54 -8.71 -0.20 -22.87
CA PHE A 54 -9.22 1.02 -23.50
C PHE A 54 -9.09 1.01 -25.02
N VAL A 55 -8.00 0.47 -25.55
CA VAL A 55 -7.84 0.28 -26.99
C VAL A 55 -8.88 -0.69 -27.54
N ARG A 56 -9.15 -1.79 -26.84
CA ARG A 56 -10.04 -2.87 -27.32
C ARG A 56 -11.53 -2.57 -27.17
N ILE A 57 -11.94 -1.99 -26.03
CA ILE A 57 -13.35 -1.81 -25.69
C ILE A 57 -13.84 -0.42 -26.08
N PHE A 58 -13.03 0.61 -25.81
CA PHE A 58 -13.41 2.01 -26.03
C PHE A 58 -12.83 2.60 -27.31
N GLY A 59 -11.95 1.89 -28.01
CA GLY A 59 -11.34 2.33 -29.27
C GLY A 59 -10.38 3.51 -29.14
N TRP A 60 -9.89 3.78 -27.92
CA TRP A 60 -8.95 4.87 -27.67
C TRP A 60 -7.59 4.61 -28.30
N SER A 61 -6.89 5.66 -28.70
CA SER A 61 -5.49 5.55 -29.11
C SER A 61 -4.57 5.35 -27.90
N ILE A 62 -3.41 4.71 -28.12
CA ILE A 62 -2.41 4.47 -27.06
C ILE A 62 -1.96 5.79 -26.39
N PRO A 63 -1.70 6.89 -27.13
CA PRO A 63 -1.34 8.17 -26.50
C PRO A 63 -2.46 8.73 -25.61
N GLU A 64 -3.72 8.68 -26.04
CA GLU A 64 -4.85 9.22 -25.27
C GLU A 64 -5.00 8.53 -23.91
N ILE A 65 -5.00 7.20 -23.89
CA ILE A 65 -5.06 6.45 -22.63
C ILE A 65 -3.77 6.64 -21.81
N GLY A 66 -2.61 6.74 -22.46
CA GLY A 66 -1.34 7.00 -21.79
C GLY A 66 -1.36 8.32 -21.00
N TYR A 67 -1.86 9.40 -21.61
CA TYR A 67 -2.01 10.69 -20.93
C TYR A 67 -3.03 10.63 -19.79
N ALA A 68 -4.23 10.09 -20.05
CA ALA A 68 -5.28 10.03 -19.03
C ALA A 68 -4.89 9.15 -17.83
N PHE A 69 -4.41 7.94 -18.10
CA PHE A 69 -3.98 7.01 -17.05
C PHE A 69 -2.75 7.51 -16.31
N GLY A 70 -1.76 8.08 -17.02
CA GLY A 70 -0.60 8.70 -16.40
C GLY A 70 -0.97 9.84 -15.45
N LEU A 71 -1.91 10.70 -15.84
CA LEU A 71 -2.41 11.79 -15.00
C LEU A 71 -3.14 11.26 -13.75
N ILE A 72 -3.95 10.21 -13.91
CA ILE A 72 -4.62 9.55 -12.79
C ILE A 72 -3.59 9.01 -11.80
N VAL A 73 -2.57 8.27 -12.28
CA VAL A 73 -1.52 7.73 -11.40
C VAL A 73 -0.76 8.86 -10.71
N LEU A 74 -0.43 9.93 -11.43
CA LEU A 74 0.31 11.08 -10.90
C LEU A 74 -0.44 11.81 -9.77
N ILE A 75 -1.77 11.85 -9.82
CA ILE A 75 -2.59 12.58 -8.83
C ILE A 75 -3.13 11.63 -7.77
N ALA A 76 -3.80 10.55 -8.17
CA ALA A 76 -4.53 9.66 -7.27
C ALA A 76 -3.60 8.94 -6.29
N ALA A 77 -2.42 8.48 -6.74
CA ALA A 77 -1.50 7.76 -5.86
C ALA A 77 -0.91 8.67 -4.77
N PRO A 78 -0.31 9.84 -5.06
CA PRO A 78 0.16 10.75 -4.01
C PRO A 78 -0.97 11.25 -3.11
N CYS A 79 -2.12 11.60 -3.67
CA CYS A 79 -3.28 12.01 -2.86
C CYS A 79 -3.71 10.91 -1.88
N GLY A 80 -3.75 9.65 -2.33
CA GLY A 80 -4.07 8.51 -1.47
C GLY A 80 -3.07 8.33 -0.33
N VAL A 81 -1.78 8.40 -0.62
CA VAL A 81 -0.72 8.28 0.40
C VAL A 81 -0.76 9.44 1.40
N ILE A 82 -0.93 10.67 0.93
CA ILE A 82 -0.97 11.87 1.79
C ILE A 82 -2.21 11.83 2.70
N LEU A 83 -3.38 11.51 2.13
CA LEU A 83 -4.61 11.39 2.92
C LEU A 83 -4.53 10.24 3.91
N CYS A 84 -3.90 9.13 3.54
CA CYS A 84 -3.61 8.02 4.45
C CYS A 84 -2.81 8.50 5.68
N GLY A 85 -1.66 9.13 5.45
CA GLY A 85 -0.78 9.60 6.52
C GLY A 85 -1.48 10.60 7.44
N TRP A 86 -2.17 11.58 6.84
CA TRP A 86 -2.93 12.56 7.61
C TRP A 86 -4.05 11.94 8.46
N LEU A 87 -4.79 10.99 7.90
CA LEU A 87 -5.90 10.34 8.60
C LEU A 87 -5.41 9.40 9.71
N ILE A 88 -4.31 8.67 9.48
CA ILE A 88 -3.65 7.85 10.50
C ILE A 88 -3.14 8.74 11.63
N ASP A 89 -2.40 9.81 11.32
CA ASP A 89 -1.87 10.74 12.32
C ASP A 89 -2.96 11.38 13.16
N LYS A 90 -4.09 11.74 12.52
CA LYS A 90 -5.25 12.29 13.23
C LYS A 90 -5.82 11.28 14.23
N LEU A 91 -6.06 10.04 13.80
CA LEU A 91 -6.61 8.99 14.66
C LEU A 91 -5.63 8.58 15.78
N TYR A 92 -4.33 8.61 15.51
CA TYR A 92 -3.32 8.39 16.55
C TYR A 92 -3.31 9.49 17.61
N ARG A 93 -3.51 10.77 17.24
CA ARG A 93 -3.69 11.85 18.22
C ARG A 93 -4.95 11.70 19.06
N GLU A 94 -5.98 11.04 18.53
CA GLU A 94 -7.21 10.68 19.25
C GLU A 94 -7.06 9.41 20.12
N GLY A 95 -5.87 8.78 20.16
CA GLY A 95 -5.56 7.62 20.99
C GLY A 95 -5.98 6.28 20.39
N ILE A 96 -6.36 6.23 19.11
CA ILE A 96 -6.79 5.00 18.44
C ILE A 96 -5.57 4.26 17.89
N LEU A 97 -5.12 3.23 18.61
CA LEU A 97 -3.95 2.43 18.23
C LEU A 97 -4.16 1.59 16.96
N ASP A 98 -5.42 1.26 16.62
CA ASP A 98 -5.78 0.48 15.43
C ASP A 98 -6.01 1.33 14.17
N ALA A 99 -5.61 2.61 14.18
CA ALA A 99 -5.86 3.57 13.10
C ALA A 99 -5.41 3.05 11.72
N SER A 100 -4.19 2.53 11.65
CA SER A 100 -3.59 2.01 10.42
C SER A 100 -4.39 0.84 9.84
N LEU A 101 -4.89 -0.08 10.69
CA LEU A 101 -5.68 -1.22 10.23
C LEU A 101 -7.06 -0.79 9.72
N ARG A 102 -7.71 0.17 10.39
CA ARG A 102 -9.00 0.72 9.96
C ARG A 102 -8.90 1.42 8.61
N ILE A 103 -7.80 2.15 8.38
CA ILE A 103 -7.55 2.84 7.12
C ILE A 103 -7.16 1.86 6.01
N ALA A 104 -6.41 0.80 6.34
CA ALA A 104 -6.15 -0.29 5.40
C ALA A 104 -7.46 -0.94 4.93
N LEU A 105 -8.40 -1.17 5.85
CA LEU A 105 -9.71 -1.74 5.54
C LEU A 105 -10.55 -0.78 4.69
N SER A 106 -10.58 0.52 5.01
CA SER A 106 -11.33 1.48 4.19
C SER A 106 -10.77 1.61 2.78
N GLY A 107 -9.45 1.58 2.61
CA GLY A 107 -8.79 1.57 1.30
C GLY A 107 -9.10 0.31 0.51
N SER A 108 -9.12 -0.85 1.17
CA SER A 108 -9.44 -2.14 0.55
C SER A 108 -10.92 -2.23 0.14
N VAL A 109 -11.83 -1.73 0.97
CA VAL A 109 -13.26 -1.61 0.67
C VAL A 109 -13.52 -0.61 -0.44
N LEU A 110 -12.63 0.34 -0.68
CA LEU A 110 -12.74 1.25 -1.82
C LEU A 110 -12.18 0.63 -3.10
N MET A 111 -11.04 -0.05 -2.98
CA MET A 111 -10.34 -0.71 -4.08
C MET A 111 -11.14 -1.87 -4.67
N LEU A 112 -11.64 -2.80 -3.84
CA LEU A 112 -12.28 -4.02 -4.36
C LEU A 112 -13.55 -3.74 -5.20
N PRO A 113 -14.52 -2.92 -4.74
CA PRO A 113 -15.72 -2.64 -5.52
C PRO A 113 -15.41 -1.81 -6.77
N SER A 114 -14.45 -0.89 -6.71
CA SER A 114 -14.06 -0.10 -7.88
C SER A 114 -13.38 -0.98 -8.94
N SER A 115 -12.57 -1.95 -8.53
CA SER A 115 -11.99 -2.94 -9.45
C SER A 115 -13.04 -3.83 -10.11
N VAL A 116 -14.05 -4.26 -9.36
CA VAL A 116 -15.16 -5.08 -9.89
C VAL A 116 -16.09 -4.24 -10.78
N ALA A 117 -16.26 -2.95 -10.49
CA ALA A 117 -17.10 -2.04 -11.27
C ALA A 117 -16.46 -1.62 -12.61
N LEU A 118 -15.12 -1.66 -12.73
CA LEU A 118 -14.41 -1.33 -13.95
C LEU A 118 -14.95 -2.04 -15.22
N PRO A 119 -15.08 -3.39 -15.27
CA PRO A 119 -15.64 -4.08 -16.43
C PRO A 119 -17.13 -3.79 -16.67
N LEU A 120 -17.86 -3.27 -15.67
CA LEU A 120 -19.27 -2.87 -15.81
C LEU A 120 -19.42 -1.41 -16.26
N ALA A 121 -18.32 -0.68 -16.51
CA ALA A 121 -18.37 0.71 -16.89
C ALA A 121 -19.08 0.90 -18.26
N PRO A 122 -20.13 1.75 -18.34
CA PRO A 122 -20.88 1.93 -19.58
C PRO A 122 -20.15 2.81 -20.61
N ASN A 123 -19.15 3.59 -20.18
CA ASN A 123 -18.34 4.44 -21.05
C ASN A 123 -16.90 4.58 -20.51
N ALA A 124 -16.02 5.15 -21.33
CA ALA A 124 -14.60 5.33 -21.01
C ALA A 124 -14.37 6.23 -19.78
N GLU A 125 -15.20 7.26 -19.59
CA GLU A 125 -15.07 8.19 -18.46
C GLU A 125 -15.38 7.51 -17.12
N TRP A 126 -16.44 6.71 -17.05
CA TRP A 126 -16.74 5.90 -15.87
C TRP A 126 -15.64 4.88 -15.58
N ALA A 127 -15.05 4.28 -16.62
CA ALA A 127 -13.91 3.38 -16.46
C ALA A 127 -12.69 4.11 -15.85
N LEU A 128 -12.37 5.31 -16.32
CA LEU A 128 -11.30 6.15 -15.76
C LEU A 128 -11.58 6.53 -14.30
N PHE A 129 -12.83 6.85 -13.97
CA PHE A 129 -13.24 7.14 -12.59
C PHE A 129 -13.02 5.94 -11.66
N PHE A 130 -13.43 4.74 -12.06
CA PHE A 130 -13.20 3.53 -11.28
C PHE A 130 -11.72 3.17 -11.16
N ILE A 131 -10.92 3.40 -12.21
CA ILE A 131 -9.46 3.23 -12.14
C ILE A 131 -8.85 4.22 -11.15
N ALA A 132 -9.24 5.49 -11.20
CA ALA A 132 -8.76 6.50 -10.25
C ALA A 132 -9.10 6.11 -8.80
N LEU A 133 -10.32 5.61 -8.58
CA LEU A 133 -10.76 5.16 -7.26
C LEU A 133 -10.00 3.91 -6.78
N THR A 134 -9.72 2.98 -7.70
CA THR A 134 -8.92 1.78 -7.43
C THR A 134 -7.49 2.17 -7.04
N MET A 135 -6.85 3.04 -7.83
CA MET A 135 -5.48 3.51 -7.59
C MET A 135 -5.38 4.27 -6.27
N PHE A 136 -6.37 5.12 -5.98
CA PHE A 136 -6.44 5.86 -4.72
C PHE A 136 -6.59 4.92 -3.52
N GLY A 137 -7.53 3.98 -3.56
CA GLY A 137 -7.77 2.99 -2.51
C GLY A 137 -6.57 2.07 -2.28
N GLY A 138 -5.97 1.58 -3.37
CA GLY A 138 -4.77 0.74 -3.33
C GLY A 138 -3.55 1.49 -2.76
N ALA A 139 -3.35 2.75 -3.13
CA ALA A 139 -2.30 3.59 -2.56
C ALA A 139 -2.49 3.82 -1.05
N MET A 140 -3.73 4.05 -0.61
CA MET A 140 -4.06 4.22 0.80
C MET A 140 -3.83 2.92 1.60
N THR A 141 -4.29 1.78 1.08
CA THR A 141 -4.02 0.46 1.70
C THR A 141 -2.53 0.19 1.79
N SER A 142 -1.78 0.44 0.70
CA SER A 142 -0.35 0.22 0.69
C SER A 142 0.40 1.11 1.68
N ALA A 143 0.05 2.40 1.78
CA ALA A 143 0.67 3.31 2.73
C ALA A 143 0.38 2.89 4.18
N SER A 144 -0.87 2.52 4.48
CA SER A 144 -1.26 2.11 5.83
C SER A 144 -0.55 0.85 6.32
N GLY A 145 -0.27 -0.10 5.42
CA GLY A 145 0.50 -1.31 5.76
C GLY A 145 1.94 -1.00 6.15
N VAL A 146 2.60 -0.09 5.43
CA VAL A 146 3.96 0.37 5.77
C VAL A 146 3.97 1.08 7.13
N VAL A 147 2.98 1.95 7.40
CA VAL A 147 2.86 2.64 8.69
C VAL A 147 2.61 1.65 9.84
N ALA A 148 1.80 0.61 9.63
CA ALA A 148 1.60 -0.44 10.62
C ALA A 148 2.89 -1.19 10.94
N ILE A 149 3.67 -1.57 9.92
CA ILE A 149 5.00 -2.21 10.09
C ILE A 149 5.94 -1.28 10.85
N ASP A 150 6.01 -0.01 10.47
CA ASP A 150 6.90 0.98 11.08
C ASP A 150 6.55 1.25 12.55
N THR A 151 5.27 1.15 12.93
CA THR A 151 4.81 1.35 14.31
C THR A 151 5.21 0.18 15.21
N VAL A 152 5.19 -1.04 14.69
CA VAL A 152 5.54 -2.27 15.44
C VAL A 152 7.06 -2.50 15.45
N THR A 153 7.78 -2.01 14.44
CA THR A 153 9.21 -2.28 14.26
C THR A 153 10.08 -1.30 15.06
N PRO A 154 10.97 -1.78 15.95
CA PRO A 154 11.92 -0.91 16.67
C PRO A 154 12.82 -0.12 15.72
N ASN A 155 13.17 1.13 16.09
CA ASN A 155 13.95 2.04 15.24
C ASN A 155 15.28 1.45 14.71
N GLN A 156 15.88 0.52 15.47
CA GLN A 156 17.13 -0.15 15.11
C GLN A 156 16.95 -1.28 14.09
N MET A 157 15.73 -1.81 13.93
CA MET A 157 15.38 -2.92 13.03
C MET A 157 14.65 -2.47 11.76
N ARG A 158 14.23 -1.20 11.67
CA ARG A 158 13.51 -0.65 10.50
C ARG A 158 14.27 -0.88 9.19
N GLY A 159 15.60 -0.73 9.19
CA GLY A 159 16.41 -0.98 7.99
C GLY A 159 16.31 -2.42 7.47
N GLN A 160 16.30 -3.43 8.36
CA GLN A 160 16.17 -4.83 7.96
C GLN A 160 14.73 -5.20 7.60
N ALA A 161 13.74 -4.70 8.34
CA ALA A 161 12.33 -4.94 8.04
C ALA A 161 11.94 -4.36 6.66
N THR A 162 12.44 -3.17 6.32
CA THR A 162 12.26 -2.57 4.99
C THR A 162 12.99 -3.38 3.91
N ALA A 163 14.17 -3.94 4.19
CA ALA A 163 14.87 -4.79 3.22
C ALA A 163 14.09 -6.08 2.89
N VAL A 164 13.53 -6.75 3.90
CA VAL A 164 12.66 -7.93 3.70
C VAL A 164 11.38 -7.55 2.95
N TYR A 165 10.76 -6.42 3.32
CA TYR A 165 9.60 -5.88 2.64
C TYR A 165 9.87 -5.62 1.14
N LEU A 166 10.96 -4.92 0.83
CA LEU A 166 11.38 -4.65 -0.55
C LEU A 166 11.65 -5.96 -1.30
N PHE A 167 12.28 -6.95 -0.68
CA PHE A 167 12.48 -8.25 -1.28
C PHE A 167 11.16 -8.95 -1.62
N CYS A 168 10.18 -8.96 -0.72
CA CYS A 168 8.86 -9.54 -0.96
C CYS A 168 8.09 -8.82 -2.09
N ILE A 169 8.17 -7.49 -2.14
CA ILE A 169 7.57 -6.72 -3.24
C ILE A 169 8.24 -7.06 -4.56
N LEU A 170 9.57 -7.03 -4.61
CA LEU A 170 10.33 -7.29 -5.83
C LEU A 170 10.13 -8.71 -6.34
N PHE A 171 9.91 -9.68 -5.45
CA PHE A 171 9.56 -11.05 -5.83
C PHE A 171 8.14 -11.17 -6.41
N SER A 172 7.24 -10.23 -6.08
CA SER A 172 5.84 -10.25 -6.53
C SER A 172 5.62 -9.62 -7.92
N GLY A 173 6.65 -9.03 -8.53
CA GLY A 173 6.63 -8.42 -9.87
C GLY A 173 7.43 -9.23 -10.87
#